data_AF-A0A428SKG5-F1
#
_entry.id   AF-A0A428SKG5-F1
#
_cell.length_a   1.000
_cell.length_b   1.000
_cell.length_c   1.000
_cell.angle_alpha   90.00
_cell.angle_beta   90.00
_cell.angle_gamma   90.00
#
_symmetry.space_group_name_H-M   'P 1'
#
loop_
_entity.id
_entity.type
_entity.pdbx_description
1 polymer ?
#
loop_
_entity_poly.entity_id
_entity_poly.type
_entity_poly.pdbx_seq_one_letter_code
_entity_poly.pdbx_strand_id
1 'polypeptide(L)'
;MSPTRARSTTHADAIAQGFDQVLWLFGNQQYATEAGASNFFVVWRTKEGGLELVTAGLENKTILEGITRRSVIELVNARKDDAQSWTVDGTNLEPLTVVERDFSIDEIRETVAEGRLVEAFASGTAYFIAPVRHIRHREADVAIPREKGDSGHYAALIKGWLSDIVYGRSSFSGWTKVVKETS
;
A
#
# COMPACT_ATOMS: atom_id res chain seq x y z
N MET A 1 5.41 24.97 30.78
CA MET A 1 5.39 24.08 29.60
C MET A 1 4.80 22.75 30.03
N SER A 2 3.63 22.37 29.51
CA SER A 2 3.09 21.03 29.75
C SER A 2 4.01 19.99 29.09
N PRO A 3 4.29 18.85 29.75
CA PRO A 3 5.09 17.80 29.13
C PRO A 3 4.33 17.24 27.92
N THR A 4 5.04 17.12 26.79
CA THR A 4 4.54 16.49 25.57
C THR A 4 4.21 15.02 25.88
N ARG A 5 2.91 14.67 25.88
CA ARG A 5 2.47 13.28 26.04
C ARG A 5 2.56 12.61 24.68
N ALA A 6 3.55 11.74 24.50
CA ALA A 6 3.63 10.83 23.35
C ALA A 6 2.96 9.50 23.72
N ARG A 7 1.91 9.10 22.99
CA ARG A 7 1.35 7.75 23.08
C ARG A 7 1.79 7.00 21.83
N SER A 8 2.76 6.11 22.00
CA SER A 8 3.05 5.04 21.04
C SER A 8 2.10 3.89 21.37
N THR A 9 1.30 3.44 20.41
CA THR A 9 0.44 2.26 20.58
C THR A 9 1.28 1.02 20.31
N THR A 10 1.39 0.11 21.27
CA THR A 10 2.09 -1.16 21.03
C THR A 10 1.25 -2.06 20.11
N HIS A 11 1.87 -3.06 19.49
CA HIS A 11 1.12 -4.05 18.72
C HIS A 11 0.03 -4.75 19.56
N ALA A 12 0.33 -5.04 20.83
CA ALA A 12 -0.64 -5.60 21.77
C ALA A 12 -1.82 -4.65 22.02
N ASP A 13 -1.57 -3.36 22.18
CA ASP A 13 -2.63 -2.35 22.35
C ASP A 13 -3.47 -2.19 21.08
N ALA A 14 -2.87 -2.32 19.89
CA ALA A 14 -3.58 -2.28 18.61
C ALA A 14 -4.54 -3.47 18.49
N ILE A 15 -4.06 -4.69 18.75
CA ILE A 15 -4.89 -5.90 18.77
C ILE A 15 -6.02 -5.79 19.78
N ALA A 16 -5.74 -5.32 21.00
CA ALA A 16 -6.76 -5.15 22.04
C ALA A 16 -7.88 -4.17 21.63
N GLN A 17 -7.58 -3.25 20.71
CA GLN A 17 -8.53 -2.29 20.13
C GLN A 17 -9.18 -2.77 18.82
N GLY A 18 -8.91 -4.02 18.40
CA GLY A 18 -9.48 -4.62 17.20
C GLY A 18 -8.75 -4.29 15.90
N PHE A 19 -7.49 -3.83 15.97
CA PHE A 19 -6.65 -3.59 14.80
C PHE A 19 -5.67 -4.73 14.54
N ASP A 20 -5.44 -5.03 13.27
CA ASP A 20 -4.53 -6.10 12.86
C ASP A 20 -3.05 -5.70 12.91
N GLN A 21 -2.74 -4.41 12.65
CA GLN A 21 -1.39 -3.90 12.48
C GLN A 21 -1.24 -2.46 12.99
N VAL A 22 0.01 -2.06 13.25
CA VAL A 22 0.37 -0.67 13.59
C VAL A 22 0.88 0.03 12.33
N LEU A 23 0.30 1.18 11.97
CA LEU A 23 0.90 2.08 10.99
C LEU A 23 1.98 2.91 11.68
N TRP A 24 3.23 2.74 11.26
CA TRP A 24 4.37 3.48 11.76
C TRP A 24 4.37 4.90 11.19
N LEU A 25 4.51 5.88 12.09
CA LEU A 25 4.59 7.30 11.75
C LEU A 25 5.95 7.85 12.20
N PHE A 26 6.64 8.56 11.33
CA PHE A 26 7.99 9.06 11.57
C PHE A 26 8.05 10.60 11.64
N GLY A 27 8.88 11.11 12.56
CA GLY A 27 9.16 12.53 12.71
C GLY A 27 7.99 13.36 13.26
N ASN A 28 8.22 14.67 13.38
CA ASN A 28 7.21 15.63 13.86
C ASN A 28 6.07 15.80 12.85
N GLN A 29 6.36 15.59 11.57
CA GLN A 29 5.43 15.63 10.46
C GLN A 29 4.55 14.37 10.38
N GLN A 30 4.84 13.34 11.19
CA GLN A 30 4.09 12.10 11.23
C GLN A 30 3.97 11.43 9.86
N TYR A 31 5.11 11.29 9.17
CA TYR A 31 5.20 10.62 7.87
C TYR A 31 4.81 9.15 7.99
N ALA A 32 3.89 8.69 7.14
CA ALA A 32 3.51 7.28 7.08
C ALA A 32 4.64 6.47 6.42
N THR A 33 5.10 5.42 7.11
CA THR A 33 6.27 4.64 6.67
C THR A 33 5.89 3.19 6.32
N GLU A 34 5.52 2.39 7.32
CA GLU A 34 5.25 0.96 7.20
C GLU A 34 4.01 0.56 8.00
N ALA A 35 3.30 -0.48 7.57
CA ALA A 35 2.21 -1.09 8.31
C ALA A 35 2.69 -2.43 8.90
N GLY A 36 2.97 -2.46 10.19
CA GLY A 36 3.60 -3.60 10.85
C GLY A 36 5.00 -3.86 10.30
N ALA A 37 5.22 -5.05 9.73
CA ALA A 37 6.46 -5.42 9.06
C ALA A 37 6.35 -5.39 7.52
N SER A 38 5.41 -4.59 6.99
CA SER A 38 5.12 -4.48 5.56
C SER A 38 5.20 -3.04 5.09
N ASN A 39 5.69 -2.82 3.86
CA ASN A 39 5.66 -1.48 3.25
C ASN A 39 4.22 -1.04 3.02
N PHE A 40 3.97 0.27 3.10
CA PHE A 40 2.62 0.83 3.02
C PHE A 40 2.44 1.66 1.74
N PHE A 41 1.31 1.44 1.07
CA PHE A 41 0.93 2.11 -0.16
C PHE A 41 -0.44 2.77 -0.03
N VAL A 42 -0.59 3.91 -0.68
CA VAL A 42 -1.86 4.62 -0.86
C VAL A 42 -2.10 4.87 -2.33
N VAL A 43 -3.33 4.66 -2.78
CA VAL A 43 -3.82 5.13 -4.07
C VAL A 43 -4.72 6.33 -3.82
N TRP A 44 -4.44 7.46 -4.46
CA TRP A 44 -5.30 8.62 -4.42
C TRP A 44 -5.36 9.33 -5.77
N ARG A 45 -6.37 10.18 -5.91
CA ARG A 45 -6.45 11.15 -6.99
C ARG A 45 -5.71 12.44 -6.61
N THR A 46 -4.91 12.98 -7.51
CA THR A 46 -4.27 14.30 -7.35
C THR A 46 -5.29 15.41 -7.53
N LYS A 47 -4.92 16.65 -7.19
CA LYS A 47 -5.81 17.81 -7.36
C LYS A 47 -6.05 18.13 -8.84
N GLU A 48 -5.13 17.72 -9.71
CA GLU A 48 -5.18 17.83 -11.16
C GLU A 48 -5.99 16.70 -11.82
N GLY A 49 -6.41 15.69 -11.03
CA GLY A 49 -7.27 14.60 -11.46
C GLY A 49 -6.54 13.29 -11.83
N GLY A 50 -5.21 13.27 -11.83
CA GLY A 50 -4.43 12.05 -12.08
C GLY A 50 -4.50 11.05 -10.92
N LEU A 51 -4.11 9.80 -11.14
CA LEU A 51 -4.05 8.78 -10.09
C LEU A 51 -2.61 8.40 -9.78
N GLU A 52 -2.30 8.39 -8.48
CA GLU A 52 -0.97 8.08 -7.98
C GLU A 52 -0.99 6.86 -7.07
N LEU A 53 0.03 6.01 -7.21
CA LEU A 53 0.40 5.00 -6.23
C LEU A 53 1.57 5.55 -5.40
N VAL A 54 1.29 5.92 -4.16
CA VAL A 54 2.26 6.58 -3.29
C VAL A 54 2.77 5.63 -2.22
N THR A 55 4.09 5.63 -2.01
CA THR A 55 4.78 4.89 -0.95
C THR A 55 5.93 5.73 -0.41
N ALA A 56 6.33 5.46 0.83
CA ALA A 56 7.46 6.13 1.46
C ALA A 56 8.74 5.94 0.62
N GLY A 57 9.52 7.01 0.50
CA GLY A 57 10.80 7.00 -0.22
C GLY A 57 11.89 6.24 0.54
N LEU A 58 12.94 5.83 -0.16
CA LEU A 58 14.08 5.10 0.44
C LEU A 58 15.20 6.04 0.93
N GLU A 59 15.19 7.30 0.49
CA GLU A 59 16.30 8.24 0.69
C GLU A 59 16.60 8.51 2.18
N ASN A 60 15.57 8.55 3.02
CA ASN A 60 15.69 8.83 4.45
C ASN A 60 16.01 7.58 5.30
N LYS A 61 16.05 6.37 4.68
CA LYS A 61 16.32 5.08 5.34
C LYS A 61 15.41 4.78 6.54
N THR A 62 14.17 5.25 6.49
CA THR A 62 13.17 5.01 7.55
C THR A 62 12.32 3.76 7.34
N ILE A 63 12.44 3.11 6.17
CA ILE A 63 11.70 1.89 5.81
C ILE A 63 12.63 0.81 5.29
N LEU A 64 12.17 -0.44 5.33
CA LEU A 64 12.87 -1.54 4.69
C LEU A 64 12.63 -1.53 3.17
N GLU A 65 13.70 -1.80 2.41
CA GLU A 65 13.67 -1.97 0.95
C GLU A 65 13.04 -3.32 0.57
N GLY A 66 11.73 -3.47 0.79
CA GLY A 66 11.02 -4.72 0.59
C GLY A 66 11.03 -5.20 -0.86
N ILE A 67 11.32 -6.50 -1.07
CA ILE A 67 11.25 -7.11 -2.41
C ILE A 67 9.85 -7.00 -3.00
N THR A 68 8.80 -7.24 -2.20
CA THR A 68 7.41 -7.12 -2.67
C THR A 68 7.07 -5.68 -3.04
N ARG A 69 7.50 -4.68 -2.26
CA ARG A 69 7.36 -3.25 -2.59
C ARG A 69 7.99 -2.94 -3.95
N ARG A 70 9.25 -3.37 -4.14
CA ARG A 70 9.95 -3.19 -5.42
C ARG A 70 9.18 -3.85 -6.57
N SER A 71 8.69 -5.07 -6.38
CA SER A 71 7.90 -5.79 -7.39
C SER A 71 6.60 -5.06 -7.74
N VAL A 72 5.90 -4.47 -6.77
CA VAL A 72 4.70 -3.65 -7.03
C VAL A 72 5.04 -2.47 -7.94
N ILE A 73 6.08 -1.71 -7.60
CA ILE A 73 6.52 -0.54 -8.36
C ILE A 73 6.93 -0.92 -9.79
N GLU A 74 7.73 -1.98 -9.94
CA GLU A 74 8.17 -2.46 -11.25
C GLU A 74 6.99 -2.92 -12.12
N LEU A 75 6.01 -3.63 -11.55
CA LEU A 75 4.83 -4.08 -12.31
C LEU A 75 3.94 -2.93 -12.75
N VAL A 76 3.67 -1.98 -11.86
CA VAL A 76 2.86 -0.80 -12.17
C VAL A 76 3.50 0.00 -13.29
N ASN A 77 4.81 0.26 -13.19
CA ASN A 77 5.55 0.98 -14.24
C ASN A 77 5.59 0.22 -15.57
N ALA A 78 5.80 -1.10 -15.54
CA ALA A 78 5.90 -1.90 -16.75
C ALA A 78 4.56 -2.07 -17.50
N ARG A 79 3.43 -1.95 -16.78
CA ARG A 79 2.08 -2.15 -17.34
C ARG A 79 1.35 -0.84 -17.63
N LYS A 80 1.94 0.32 -17.32
CA LYS A 80 1.26 1.63 -17.45
C LYS A 80 0.68 1.91 -18.84
N ASP A 81 1.33 1.42 -19.89
CA ASP A 81 0.94 1.63 -21.30
C ASP A 81 0.08 0.49 -21.87
N ASP A 82 -0.19 -0.57 -21.09
CA ASP A 82 -1.00 -1.72 -21.49
C ASP A 82 -2.37 -1.66 -20.83
N ALA A 83 -3.35 -1.08 -21.51
CA ALA A 83 -4.71 -0.94 -21.01
C ALA A 83 -5.38 -2.27 -20.63
N GLN A 84 -5.02 -3.39 -21.28
CA GLN A 84 -5.60 -4.70 -20.96
C GLN A 84 -5.13 -5.21 -19.61
N SER A 85 -3.91 -4.87 -19.20
CA SER A 85 -3.38 -5.22 -17.88
C SER A 85 -4.19 -4.58 -16.74
N TRP A 86 -4.88 -3.46 -16.97
CA TRP A 86 -5.62 -2.70 -15.94
C TRP A 86 -7.08 -3.12 -15.78
N THR A 87 -7.39 -4.40 -16.00
CA THR A 87 -8.74 -4.95 -15.83
C THR A 87 -8.76 -5.97 -14.69
N VAL A 88 -9.69 -5.83 -13.75
CA VAL A 88 -9.94 -6.80 -12.67
C VAL A 88 -11.44 -6.95 -12.44
N ASP A 89 -11.93 -8.18 -12.35
CA ASP A 89 -13.34 -8.50 -12.09
C ASP A 89 -14.36 -7.77 -13.00
N GLY A 90 -13.97 -7.50 -14.25
CA GLY A 90 -14.79 -6.77 -15.23
C GLY A 90 -14.79 -5.24 -15.08
N THR A 91 -14.04 -4.71 -14.12
CA THR A 91 -13.78 -3.29 -13.94
C THR A 91 -12.49 -2.89 -14.66
N ASN A 92 -12.55 -1.87 -15.51
CA ASN A 92 -11.37 -1.24 -16.11
C ASN A 92 -10.88 -0.12 -15.20
N LEU A 93 -9.60 -0.14 -14.85
CA LEU A 93 -8.94 0.85 -14.01
C LEU A 93 -8.09 1.80 -14.84
N GLU A 94 -7.97 3.04 -14.38
CA GLU A 94 -7.00 3.99 -14.91
C GLU A 94 -5.57 3.60 -14.46
N PRO A 95 -4.55 3.67 -15.33
CA PRO A 95 -3.16 3.43 -14.94
C PRO A 95 -2.68 4.39 -13.84
N LEU A 96 -1.83 3.88 -12.94
CA LEU A 96 -1.28 4.64 -11.83
C LEU A 96 0.09 5.23 -12.17
N THR A 97 0.36 6.45 -11.68
CA THR A 97 1.71 7.01 -11.62
C THR A 97 2.35 6.64 -10.28
N VAL A 98 3.52 5.99 -10.28
CA VAL A 98 4.23 5.68 -9.03
C VAL A 98 4.93 6.94 -8.49
N VAL A 99 4.73 7.22 -7.21
CA VAL A 99 5.42 8.30 -6.49
C VAL A 99 6.06 7.76 -5.22
N GLU A 100 7.39 7.76 -5.18
CA GLU A 100 8.17 7.39 -4.00
C GLU A 100 8.60 8.67 -3.26
N ARG A 101 7.90 9.03 -2.18
CA ARG A 101 8.20 10.23 -1.39
C ARG A 101 7.70 10.09 0.05
N ASP A 102 8.19 10.94 0.94
CA ASP A 102 7.57 11.09 2.25
C ASP A 102 6.17 11.71 2.11
N PHE A 103 5.19 11.14 2.82
CA PHE A 103 3.82 11.63 2.88
C PHE A 103 3.26 11.43 4.29
N SER A 104 2.54 12.42 4.79
CA SER A 104 2.06 12.46 6.17
C SER A 104 0.69 11.82 6.35
N ILE A 105 0.38 11.41 7.57
CA ILE A 105 -0.99 11.01 7.94
C ILE A 105 -1.99 12.15 7.71
N ASP A 106 -1.57 13.41 7.83
CA ASP A 106 -2.42 14.57 7.57
C ASP A 106 -2.73 14.74 6.08
N GLU A 107 -1.79 14.44 5.17
CA GLU A 107 -2.09 14.37 3.72
C GLU A 107 -3.11 13.27 3.41
N ILE A 108 -2.97 12.09 4.04
CA ILE A 108 -3.97 11.01 3.87
C ILE A 108 -5.35 11.50 4.33
N ARG A 109 -5.43 12.16 5.49
CA ARG A 109 -6.69 12.74 6.01
C ARG A 109 -7.27 13.80 5.09
N GLU A 110 -6.44 14.67 4.52
CA GLU A 110 -6.86 15.64 3.51
C GLU A 110 -7.46 14.95 2.30
N THR A 111 -6.81 13.89 1.77
CA THR A 111 -7.36 13.14 0.63
C THR A 111 -8.70 12.49 0.94
N VAL A 112 -8.95 12.06 2.19
CA VAL A 112 -10.26 11.53 2.62
C VAL A 112 -11.29 12.65 2.68
N ALA A 113 -10.95 13.78 3.30
CA ALA A 113 -11.85 14.92 3.43
C ALA A 113 -12.26 15.50 2.06
N GLU A 114 -11.36 15.44 1.07
CA GLU A 114 -11.60 15.90 -0.29
C GLU A 114 -12.20 14.81 -1.21
N GLY A 115 -12.46 13.60 -0.70
CA GLY A 115 -12.99 12.49 -1.51
C GLY A 115 -12.05 11.99 -2.60
N ARG A 116 -10.74 12.22 -2.44
CA ARG A 116 -9.68 11.85 -3.39
C ARG A 116 -8.96 10.56 -3.02
N LEU A 117 -9.00 10.11 -1.77
CA LEU A 117 -8.46 8.81 -1.39
C LEU A 117 -9.21 7.71 -2.16
N VAL A 118 -8.49 6.75 -2.73
CA VAL A 118 -9.08 5.63 -3.46
C VAL A 118 -8.96 4.36 -2.63
N GLU A 119 -7.73 3.95 -2.33
CA GLU A 119 -7.42 2.71 -1.62
C GLU A 119 -6.14 2.85 -0.80
N ALA A 120 -5.92 1.94 0.14
CA ALA A 120 -4.63 1.76 0.81
C ALA A 120 -4.36 0.27 1.01
N PHE A 121 -3.10 -0.13 0.97
CA PHE A 121 -2.71 -1.52 1.21
C PHE A 121 -1.29 -1.64 1.76
N ALA A 122 -1.04 -2.72 2.49
CA ALA A 122 0.29 -3.13 2.91
C ALA A 122 0.85 -4.18 1.94
N SER A 123 2.16 -4.14 1.66
CA SER A 123 2.85 -5.10 0.82
C SER A 123 3.94 -5.83 1.59
N GLY A 124 3.95 -7.15 1.53
CA GLY A 124 4.91 -7.97 2.25
C GLY A 124 4.92 -9.41 1.76
N THR A 125 6.00 -10.13 2.02
CA THR A 125 6.22 -11.49 1.50
C THR A 125 5.18 -12.50 1.98
N ALA A 126 4.62 -12.33 3.18
CA ALA A 126 3.67 -13.27 3.77
C ALA A 126 2.30 -13.28 3.08
N TYR A 127 1.84 -12.14 2.54
CA TYR A 127 0.47 -12.00 1.99
C TYR A 127 0.42 -11.37 0.59
N PHE A 128 1.59 -11.01 0.05
CA PHE A 128 1.81 -10.15 -1.11
C PHE A 128 1.19 -8.76 -0.94
N ILE A 129 -0.13 -8.66 -0.93
CA ILE A 129 -0.91 -7.44 -0.77
C ILE A 129 -2.03 -7.69 0.25
N ALA A 130 -2.10 -6.83 1.27
CA ALA A 130 -3.13 -6.81 2.30
C ALA A 130 -3.86 -5.46 2.26
N PRO A 131 -5.14 -5.41 1.84
CA PRO A 131 -5.93 -4.18 1.82
C PRO A 131 -6.07 -3.58 3.22
N VAL A 132 -5.95 -2.25 3.33
CA VAL A 132 -6.19 -1.50 4.56
C VAL A 132 -7.58 -0.89 4.50
N ARG A 133 -8.40 -1.19 5.51
CA ARG A 133 -9.82 -0.77 5.54
C ARG A 133 -10.07 0.45 6.41
N HIS A 134 -9.20 0.65 7.39
CA HIS A 134 -9.41 1.64 8.43
C HIS A 134 -8.06 1.96 9.05
N ILE A 135 -7.80 3.24 9.24
CA ILE A 135 -6.64 3.73 9.97
C ILE A 135 -7.16 4.57 11.13
N ARG A 136 -6.77 4.24 12.36
CA ARG A 136 -7.02 5.09 13.52
C ARG A 136 -5.78 5.90 13.85
N HIS A 137 -5.93 7.22 13.86
CA HIS A 137 -4.89 8.13 14.31
C HIS A 137 -5.40 8.93 15.51
N ARG A 138 -4.79 8.70 16.68
CA ARG A 138 -5.28 9.22 17.97
C ARG A 138 -6.74 8.77 18.20
N GLU A 139 -7.65 9.71 18.42
CA GLU A 139 -9.09 9.46 18.61
C GLU A 139 -9.90 9.63 17.32
N ALA A 140 -9.24 9.85 16.18
CA ALA A 140 -9.88 10.09 14.89
C ALA A 140 -9.70 8.89 13.96
N ASP A 141 -10.81 8.49 13.34
CA ASP A 141 -10.85 7.44 12.35
C ASP A 141 -10.69 8.01 10.95
N VAL A 142 -9.79 7.40 10.18
CA VAL A 142 -9.59 7.65 8.76
C VAL A 142 -10.19 6.46 8.02
N ALA A 143 -11.42 6.65 7.54
CA ALA A 143 -12.11 5.64 6.75
C ALA A 143 -11.49 5.57 5.36
N ILE A 144 -10.97 4.40 4.99
CA ILE A 144 -10.54 4.13 3.63
C ILE A 144 -11.79 3.77 2.82
N PRO A 145 -12.05 4.42 1.67
CA PRO A 145 -13.19 4.10 0.83
C PRO A 145 -13.23 2.62 0.49
N ARG A 146 -14.46 2.08 0.45
CA ARG A 146 -14.71 0.71 0.04
C ARG A 146 -15.43 0.74 -1.29
N GLU A 147 -14.84 0.12 -2.30
CA GLU A 147 -15.65 -0.43 -3.38
C GLU A 147 -16.12 -1.84 -3.01
N LYS A 148 -17.04 -2.39 -3.80
CA LYS A 148 -17.85 -3.57 -3.47
C LYS A 148 -16.96 -4.80 -3.21
N GLY A 149 -16.79 -5.17 -1.94
CA GLY A 149 -16.06 -6.37 -1.53
C GLY A 149 -15.15 -6.16 -0.32
N ASP A 150 -14.23 -7.09 -0.13
CA ASP A 150 -13.28 -7.14 0.98
C ASP A 150 -11.92 -6.46 0.67
N SER A 151 -11.65 -6.18 -0.61
CA SER A 151 -10.44 -5.56 -1.16
C SER A 151 -10.80 -4.51 -2.21
N GLY A 152 -10.02 -3.44 -2.31
CA GLY A 152 -10.12 -2.52 -3.43
C GLY A 152 -9.56 -3.11 -4.74
N HIS A 153 -9.98 -2.56 -5.87
CA HIS A 153 -9.66 -3.08 -7.20
C HIS A 153 -8.15 -3.02 -7.50
N TYR A 154 -7.47 -1.94 -7.14
CA TYR A 154 -6.02 -1.83 -7.38
C TYR A 154 -5.24 -2.84 -6.54
N ALA A 155 -5.59 -2.97 -5.26
CA ALA A 155 -4.97 -3.98 -4.39
C ALA A 155 -5.19 -5.41 -4.92
N ALA A 156 -6.40 -5.73 -5.38
CA ALA A 156 -6.74 -7.02 -5.94
C ALA A 156 -5.98 -7.30 -7.26
N LEU A 157 -5.93 -6.32 -8.16
CA LEU A 157 -5.24 -6.41 -9.44
C LEU A 157 -3.74 -6.68 -9.26
N ILE A 158 -3.07 -5.87 -8.43
CA ILE A 158 -1.65 -6.00 -8.15
C ILE A 158 -1.35 -7.35 -7.48
N LYS A 159 -2.20 -7.79 -6.55
CA LYS A 159 -2.09 -9.12 -5.94
C LYS A 159 -2.20 -10.24 -6.97
N GLY A 160 -3.13 -10.10 -7.91
CA GLY A 160 -3.32 -11.02 -9.03
C GLY A 160 -2.06 -11.13 -9.89
N TRP A 161 -1.50 -9.99 -10.30
CA TRP A 161 -0.27 -9.95 -11.09
C TRP A 161 0.91 -10.65 -10.40
N LEU A 162 1.13 -10.35 -9.11
CA LEU A 162 2.18 -11.00 -8.31
C LEU A 162 1.93 -12.50 -8.20
N SER A 163 0.69 -12.90 -7.91
CA SER A 163 0.32 -14.31 -7.77
C SER A 163 0.52 -15.07 -9.08
N ASP A 164 0.14 -14.49 -10.22
CA ASP A 164 0.29 -15.12 -11.53
C ASP A 164 1.75 -15.37 -11.86
N ILE A 165 2.65 -14.46 -11.46
CA ILE A 165 4.10 -14.65 -11.61
C ILE A 165 4.58 -15.76 -10.67
N VAL A 166 4.27 -15.66 -9.37
CA VAL A 166 4.72 -16.63 -8.35
C VAL A 166 4.30 -18.06 -8.67
N TYR A 167 3.06 -18.25 -9.16
CA TYR A 167 2.53 -19.57 -9.52
C TYR A 167 2.80 -19.98 -10.98
N GLY A 168 3.61 -19.21 -11.72
CA GLY A 168 4.03 -19.56 -13.08
C GLY A 168 2.93 -19.48 -14.14
N ARG A 169 1.82 -18.78 -13.88
CA ARG A 169 0.78 -18.48 -14.88
C ARG A 169 1.21 -17.36 -15.84
N SER A 170 2.12 -16.50 -15.39
CA SER A 170 2.82 -15.53 -16.22
C SER A 170 4.29 -15.44 -15.84
N SER A 171 5.11 -14.86 -16.72
CA SER A 171 6.52 -14.61 -16.45
C SER A 171 6.80 -13.12 -16.52
N PHE A 172 7.64 -12.61 -15.61
CA PHE A 172 8.07 -11.22 -15.64
C PHE A 172 9.56 -11.12 -15.31
N SER A 173 10.34 -10.55 -16.22
CA SER A 173 11.74 -10.15 -16.02
C SER A 173 12.64 -11.20 -15.30
N GLY A 174 12.42 -12.49 -15.56
CA GLY A 174 13.20 -13.57 -14.94
C GLY A 174 13.07 -13.69 -13.42
N TRP A 175 12.01 -13.14 -12.80
CA TRP A 175 11.82 -13.14 -11.34
C TRP A 175 11.67 -14.54 -10.72
N THR A 176 11.23 -15.52 -11.50
CA THR A 176 11.00 -16.88 -11.03
C THR A 176 12.06 -17.84 -11.54
N LYS A 177 12.53 -18.73 -10.66
CA LYS A 177 13.44 -19.82 -11.00
C LYS A 177 12.76 -21.15 -10.73
N VAL A 178 12.57 -21.96 -11.77
CA VAL A 178 12.08 -23.34 -11.62
C VAL A 178 13.19 -24.17 -10.99
N VAL A 179 12.91 -24.73 -9.81
CA VAL A 179 13.81 -25.67 -9.13
C VAL A 179 13.33 -27.07 -9.46
N LYS A 180 14.22 -27.90 -10.04
CA LYS A 180 13.92 -29.31 -10.28
C LYS A 180 13.95 -30.04 -8.94
N GLU A 181 12.90 -30.81 -8.63
CA GLU A 181 12.95 -31.73 -7.51
C GLU A 181 14.08 -32.73 -7.76
N THR A 182 14.99 -32.83 -6.79
CA THR A 182 16.02 -33.86 -6.81
C THR A 182 15.48 -34.99 -5.95
N SER A 183 14.98 -36.04 -6.61
CA SER A 183 14.60 -37.31 -5.99
C SER A 183 15.83 -38.09 -5.55
#